data_AF-A0A9R0XHY6-F1
#
_entry.id   AF-A0A9R0XHY6-F1
#
_cell.length_a   1.000
_cell.length_b   1.000
_cell.length_c   1.000
_cell.angle_alpha   90.00
_cell.angle_beta   90.00
_cell.angle_gamma   90.00
#
_symmetry.space_group_name_H-M   'P 1'
#
loop_
_entity.id
_entity.type
_entity.pdbx_description
1 polymer ?
#
loop_
_entity_poly.entity_id
_entity_poly.type
_entity_poly.pdbx_seq_one_letter_code
_entity_poly.pdbx_strand_id
1 'polypeptide(L)'
;MAGAAPHVMVLPFPAQGHVTPLMELSHRLVDHGFQVTFVCTEPIRKLLLDALRRNADDGEALDGIRLVSIPDGLADGDDRRDLCKFLDGISRCLPGYVEQLHHL
;
A
#
# COMPACT_ATOMS: atom_id res chain seq x y z
N MET A 1 -20.11 0.44 24.77
CA MET A 1 -18.76 -0.10 24.45
C MET A 1 -18.49 0.31 23.02
N ALA A 2 -17.53 1.21 22.78
CA ALA A 2 -17.12 1.48 21.40
C ALA A 2 -16.43 0.20 20.90
N GLY A 3 -17.05 -0.49 19.93
CA GLY A 3 -16.39 -1.61 19.25
C GLY A 3 -15.13 -1.08 18.56
N ALA A 4 -14.09 -1.90 18.47
CA ALA A 4 -12.91 -1.55 17.69
C ALA A 4 -13.34 -1.22 16.25
N ALA A 5 -12.81 -0.13 15.69
CA ALA A 5 -13.06 0.23 14.30
C ALA A 5 -12.63 -0.94 13.38
N PRO A 6 -13.44 -1.31 12.38
CA PRO A 6 -13.07 -2.36 11.44
C PRO A 6 -11.80 -1.96 10.67
N HIS A 7 -10.87 -2.91 10.52
CA HIS A 7 -9.62 -2.69 9.82
C HIS A 7 -9.67 -3.24 8.39
N VAL A 8 -9.15 -2.47 7.44
CA VAL A 8 -9.05 -2.84 6.04
C VAL A 8 -7.60 -2.71 5.59
N MET A 9 -7.08 -3.80 5.04
CA MET A 9 -5.80 -3.81 4.36
C MET A 9 -6.01 -3.70 2.85
N VAL A 10 -5.41 -2.68 2.24
CA VAL A 10 -5.51 -2.39 0.81
C VAL A 10 -4.19 -2.73 0.14
N LEU A 11 -4.23 -3.69 -0.79
CA LEU A 11 -3.06 -4.15 -1.54
C LEU A 11 -3.24 -3.83 -3.03
N PRO A 12 -2.88 -2.63 -3.50
CA PRO A 12 -2.93 -2.30 -4.92
C PRO A 12 -1.93 -3.13 -5.73
N PHE A 13 -2.31 -3.40 -6.98
CA PHE A 13 -1.36 -3.81 -8.00
C PHE A 13 -0.42 -2.63 -8.34
N PRO A 14 0.89 -2.87 -8.60
CA PRO A 14 1.91 -1.83 -8.72
C PRO A 14 1.91 -1.08 -10.07
N ALA A 15 0.76 -0.61 -10.51
CA ALA A 15 0.64 0.20 -11.71
C ALA A 15 -0.11 1.49 -11.40
N GLN A 16 0.25 2.55 -12.11
CA GLN A 16 -0.27 3.90 -11.86
C GLN A 16 -1.82 3.95 -11.86
N GLY A 17 -2.47 3.18 -12.75
CA GLY A 17 -3.93 3.08 -12.83
C GLY A 17 -4.61 2.35 -11.68
N HIS A 18 -3.86 1.70 -10.78
CA HIS A 18 -4.41 0.97 -9.63
C HIS A 18 -4.10 1.66 -8.30
N VAL A 19 -2.94 2.30 -8.16
CA VAL A 19 -2.52 2.92 -6.90
C VAL A 19 -3.39 4.13 -6.55
N THR A 20 -3.61 5.06 -7.47
CA THR A 20 -4.38 6.29 -7.19
C THR A 20 -5.84 6.00 -6.83
N PRO A 21 -6.62 5.20 -7.59
CA PRO A 21 -8.02 4.94 -7.24
C PRO A 21 -8.17 4.21 -5.91
N LEU A 22 -7.25 3.29 -5.58
CA LEU A 22 -7.27 2.60 -4.29
C LEU A 22 -6.87 3.52 -3.13
N MET A 23 -6.02 4.52 -3.36
CA MET A 23 -5.74 5.55 -2.35
C MET A 23 -6.96 6.43 -2.09
N GLU A 24 -7.66 6.88 -3.14
CA GLU A 24 -8.92 7.62 -2.98
C GLU A 24 -9.98 6.80 -2.23
N LEU A 25 -10.13 5.52 -2.59
CA LEU A 25 -11.00 4.61 -1.85
C LEU A 25 -10.60 4.49 -0.37
N SER A 26 -9.29 4.47 -0.09
CA SER A 26 -8.76 4.39 1.27
C SER A 26 -9.15 5.61 2.11
N HIS A 27 -9.08 6.82 1.55
CA HIS A 27 -9.57 8.02 2.23
C HIS A 27 -11.07 7.92 2.54
N ARG A 28 -11.87 7.46 1.56
CA ARG A 28 -13.31 7.24 1.79
C ARG A 28 -13.56 6.24 2.91
N LEU A 29 -12.78 5.17 3.02
CA LEU A 29 -12.92 4.20 4.11
C LEU A 29 -12.60 4.85 5.46
N VAL A 30 -11.56 5.67 5.54
CA VAL A 30 -11.23 6.45 6.75
C VAL A 30 -12.41 7.36 7.15
N ASP A 31 -13.01 8.08 6.20
CA ASP A 31 -14.19 8.94 6.44
C ASP A 31 -15.38 8.17 7.03
N HIS A 32 -15.48 6.87 6.73
CA HIS A 32 -16.54 5.97 7.24
C HIS A 32 -16.15 5.24 8.54
N GLY A 33 -15.04 5.63 9.17
CA GLY A 33 -14.60 5.10 10.47
C GLY A 33 -13.84 3.79 10.39
N PHE A 34 -13.28 3.44 9.23
CA PHE A 34 -12.38 2.29 9.10
C PHE A 34 -10.94 2.67 9.44
N GLN A 35 -10.20 1.74 10.04
CA GLN A 35 -8.75 1.82 10.08
C GLN A 35 -8.19 1.25 8.77
N VAL A 36 -7.38 2.02 8.05
CA VAL A 36 -6.87 1.59 6.74
C VAL A 36 -5.36 1.41 6.77
N THR A 37 -4.89 0.25 6.33
CA THR A 37 -3.47 0.01 6.03
C THR A 37 -3.29 -0.18 4.53
N PHE A 38 -2.58 0.75 3.90
CA PHE A 38 -2.24 0.71 2.49
C PHE A 38 -0.87 0.05 2.32
N VAL A 39 -0.83 -1.12 1.66
CA VAL A 39 0.38 -1.93 1.51
C VAL A 39 0.93 -1.80 0.10
N CYS A 40 2.17 -1.32 -0.01
CA CYS A 40 2.87 -1.15 -1.28
C CYS A 40 4.19 -1.93 -1.28
N THR A 41 4.85 -2.05 -2.43
CA THR A 41 6.28 -2.42 -2.42
C THR A 41 7.15 -1.20 -2.10
N GLU A 42 8.38 -1.39 -1.62
CA GLU A 42 9.29 -0.26 -1.33
C GLU A 42 9.45 0.75 -2.49
N PRO A 43 9.62 0.31 -3.76
CA PRO A 43 9.71 1.25 -4.88
C PRO A 43 8.45 2.12 -5.02
N ILE A 44 7.27 1.51 -4.89
CA ILE A 44 5.99 2.23 -5.01
C ILE A 44 5.78 3.14 -3.81
N ARG A 45 6.12 2.69 -2.60
CA ARG A 45 6.07 3.52 -1.40
C ARG A 45 6.91 4.78 -1.59
N LYS A 46 8.12 4.66 -2.13
CA LYS A 46 8.97 5.82 -2.42
C LYS A 46 8.31 6.76 -3.43
N LEU A 47 7.78 6.24 -4.53
CA LEU A 47 7.07 7.04 -5.53
C LEU A 47 5.86 7.77 -4.94
N LEU A 48 5.09 7.08 -4.09
CA LEU A 48 3.95 7.65 -3.39
C LEU A 48 4.41 8.78 -2.46
N LEU A 49 5.37 8.53 -1.57
CA LEU A 49 5.90 9.55 -0.66
C LEU A 49 6.48 10.76 -1.41
N ASP A 50 7.15 10.54 -2.55
CA ASP A 50 7.69 11.62 -3.37
C ASP A 50 6.58 12.40 -4.12
N ALA A 51 5.47 11.74 -4.49
CA ALA A 51 4.29 12.41 -5.04
C ALA A 51 3.58 13.25 -3.96
N LEU A 52 3.41 12.68 -2.76
CA LEU A 52 2.80 13.35 -1.61
C LEU A 52 3.59 14.59 -1.18
N ARG A 53 4.91 14.50 -1.11
CA ARG A 53 5.79 15.65 -0.80
C ARG A 53 5.65 16.80 -1.81
N ARG A 54 5.37 16.48 -3.08
CA ARG A 54 5.15 17.50 -4.12
C ARG A 54 3.80 18.20 -4.00
N ASN A 55 2.83 17.54 -3.38
CA ASN A 55 1.49 18.04 -3.16
C ASN A 55 1.25 18.47 -1.70
N ALA A 56 2.31 18.82 -0.95
CA ALA A 56 2.26 19.08 0.49
C ALA A 56 1.45 20.33 0.91
N ASP A 57 0.85 21.06 -0.03
CA ASP A 57 -0.20 22.06 0.24
C ASP A 57 -1.55 21.39 0.58
N ASP A 58 -1.74 20.13 0.16
CA ASP A 58 -2.93 19.32 0.45
C ASP A 58 -2.68 18.45 1.70
N GLY A 59 -2.91 19.03 2.88
CA GLY A 59 -2.67 18.42 4.21
C GLY A 59 -3.42 17.11 4.54
N GLU A 60 -4.09 16.50 3.55
CA GLU A 60 -5.00 15.36 3.70
C GLU A 60 -4.40 14.03 3.27
N ALA A 61 -3.24 14.03 2.61
CA ALA A 61 -2.94 12.97 1.65
C ALA A 61 -2.63 11.57 2.24
N LEU A 62 -2.51 11.44 3.56
CA LEU A 62 -2.50 10.16 4.28
C LEU A 62 -3.24 10.23 5.62
N ASP A 63 -4.08 11.25 5.87
CA ASP A 63 -4.69 11.38 7.19
C ASP A 63 -5.59 10.18 7.47
N GLY A 64 -5.32 9.48 8.58
CA GLY A 64 -5.95 8.20 8.93
C GLY A 64 -5.53 6.95 8.13
N ILE A 65 -4.61 7.05 7.15
CA ILE A 65 -4.11 5.91 6.37
C ILE A 65 -2.70 5.52 6.82
N ARG A 66 -2.53 4.27 7.26
CA ARG A 66 -1.20 3.70 7.56
C ARG A 66 -0.57 3.16 6.28
N LEU A 67 0.53 3.77 5.82
CA LEU A 67 1.30 3.28 4.69
C LEU A 67 2.38 2.27 5.14
N VAL A 68 2.30 1.04 4.64
CA VAL A 68 3.28 -0.03 4.90
C VAL A 68 3.95 -0.44 3.60
N SER A 69 5.23 -0.81 3.66
CA SER A 69 5.89 -1.48 2.53
C SER A 69 6.24 -2.93 2.83
N ILE A 70 6.22 -3.74 1.78
CA ILE A 70 6.72 -5.11 1.74
C ILE A 70 7.71 -5.27 0.58
N PRO A 71 8.69 -6.18 0.67
CA PRO A 71 9.57 -6.47 -0.45
C PRO A 71 8.81 -6.94 -1.69
N ASP A 72 9.32 -6.57 -2.87
CA ASP A 72 8.80 -7.04 -4.15
C ASP A 72 9.21 -8.49 -4.48
N GLY A 73 10.14 -9.06 -3.71
CA GLY A 73 10.63 -10.43 -3.88
C GLY A 73 11.58 -10.61 -5.06
N LEU A 74 12.09 -9.51 -5.65
CA LEU A 74 13.06 -9.54 -6.73
C LEU A 74 14.49 -9.47 -6.20
N ALA A 75 15.43 -10.08 -6.92
CA ALA A 75 16.85 -9.95 -6.62
C ALA A 75 17.39 -8.58 -7.06
N ASP A 76 18.51 -8.17 -6.45
CA ASP A 76 19.23 -6.97 -6.88
C ASP A 76 19.70 -7.12 -8.33
N GLY A 77 19.13 -6.30 -9.22
CA GLY A 77 19.44 -6.30 -10.65
C GLY A 77 18.34 -6.86 -11.56
N ASP A 78 17.30 -7.50 -11.01
CA ASP A 78 16.14 -7.88 -11.81
C ASP A 78 15.38 -6.65 -12.35
N ASP A 79 14.90 -6.73 -13.59
CA ASP A 79 14.04 -5.69 -14.17
C ASP A 79 12.67 -5.73 -13.50
N ARG A 80 12.39 -4.72 -12.67
CA ARG A 80 11.11 -4.53 -11.97
C ARG A 80 9.93 -4.26 -12.93
N ARG A 81 10.19 -4.05 -14.22
CA ARG A 81 9.17 -3.92 -15.27
C ARG A 81 8.81 -5.27 -15.89
N ASP A 82 9.58 -6.33 -15.63
CA ASP A 82 9.19 -7.70 -15.98
C ASP A 82 8.06 -8.14 -15.05
N LEU A 83 6.83 -8.03 -15.57
CA LEU A 83 5.64 -8.31 -14.80
C LEU A 83 5.57 -9.77 -14.33
N CYS A 84 6.10 -10.71 -15.12
CA CYS A 84 6.10 -12.13 -14.75
C CYS A 84 7.01 -12.38 -13.55
N LYS A 85 8.23 -11.83 -13.56
CA LYS A 85 9.15 -11.91 -12.42
C LYS A 85 8.60 -11.21 -11.18
N PHE A 86 7.98 -10.04 -11.38
CA PHE A 86 7.36 -9.31 -10.30
C PHE A 86 6.22 -10.10 -9.63
N LEU A 87 5.30 -10.65 -10.42
CA LEU A 87 4.20 -11.46 -9.90
C LEU A 87 4.70 -12.71 -9.18
N ASP A 88 5.73 -13.37 -9.72
CA ASP A 88 6.37 -14.52 -9.08
C ASP A 88 7.03 -14.14 -7.75
N GLY A 89 7.78 -13.03 -7.70
CA GLY A 89 8.37 -12.47 -6.47
C GLY A 89 7.32 -12.18 -5.39
N ILE A 90 6.28 -11.41 -5.75
CA ILE A 90 5.18 -11.08 -4.84
C ILE A 90 4.46 -12.34 -4.36
N SER A 91 4.15 -13.29 -5.23
CA SER A 91 3.42 -14.51 -4.84
C SER A 91 4.15 -15.32 -3.77
N ARG A 92 5.49 -15.27 -3.75
CA ARG A 92 6.34 -15.96 -2.77
C ARG A 92 6.47 -15.19 -1.47
N CYS A 93 6.58 -13.86 -1.52
CA CYS A 93 6.81 -13.05 -0.34
C CYS A 93 5.52 -12.67 0.39
N LEU A 94 4.48 -12.30 -0.35
CA LEU A 94 3.26 -11.69 0.17
C LEU A 94 2.58 -12.52 1.28
N PRO A 95 2.41 -13.86 1.19
CA PRO A 95 1.74 -14.62 2.24
C PRO A 95 2.40 -14.44 3.62
N GLY A 96 3.74 -14.49 3.69
CA GLY A 96 4.47 -14.31 4.95
C GLY A 96 4.35 -12.90 5.54
N TYR A 97 4.18 -11.88 4.70
CA TYR A 97 3.96 -10.51 5.17
C TYR A 97 2.52 -10.27 5.59
N VAL A 98 1.53 -10.80 4.88
CA VAL A 98 0.11 -10.67 5.27
C VAL A 98 -0.11 -11.24 6.67
N GLU A 99 0.48 -12.39 6.99
CA GLU A 99 0.42 -12.99 8.32
C GLU A 99 1.00 -12.07 9.42
N GLN A 100 2.08 -11.32 9.12
CA GLN A 100 2.68 -10.37 10.05
C GLN A 100 1.85 -9.10 10.21
N LEU A 101 1.09 -8.71 9.18
CA LEU A 101 0.27 -7.50 9.16
C LEU A 101 -1.14 -7.72 9.74
N HIS A 102 -1.55 -8.97 10.01
CA HIS A 102 -2.83 -9.29 10.66
C HIS A 102 -3.01 -8.69 12.07
N HIS A 103 -1.93 -8.25 12.71
CA HIS A 103 -1.96 -7.66 14.05
C HIS A 103 -1.96 -6.13 14.06
N LEU A 104 -1.94 -5.49 12.88
CA LEU A 104 -1.87 -4.03 12.71
C LEU A 104 -3.24 -3.37 12.57
#